data_AF-A0A1G3H7W6-F1
#
_entry.id   AF-A0A1G3H7W6-F1
#
_cell.length_a   1.000
_cell.length_b   1.000
_cell.length_c   1.000
_cell.angle_alpha   90.00
_cell.angle_beta   90.00
_cell.angle_gamma   90.00
#
_symmetry.space_group_name_H-M   'P 1'
#
loop_
_entity.id
_entity.type
_entity.pdbx_description
1 polymer ?
#
loop_
_entity_poly.entity_id
_entity_poly.type
_entity_poly.pdbx_seq_one_letter_code
_entity_poly.pdbx_strand_id
1 'polypeptide(L)' 'MVKCPSCGRPVEWVAENRYRPFCSARCKGIDLGAWATEKYRVEATEEPHPEDQSE' A
#
# COMPACT_ATOMS: atom_id res chain seq x y z
N MET A 1 -5.01 14.51 -10.31
CA MET A 1 -3.68 14.14 -9.78
C MET A 1 -3.87 13.23 -8.59
N VAL A 2 -3.05 12.19 -8.45
CA VAL A 2 -3.06 11.23 -7.34
C VAL A 2 -1.86 11.52 -6.42
N LYS A 3 -2.00 11.37 -5.11
CA LYS A 3 -0.86 11.52 -4.19
C LYS A 3 0.01 10.27 -4.23
N CYS A 4 1.31 10.43 -4.43
CA CYS A 4 2.28 9.35 -4.32
C CYS A 4 2.19 8.72 -2.92
N PRO A 5 1.87 7.41 -2.78
CA PRO A 5 1.67 6.80 -1.46
C PRO A 5 2.90 6.90 -0.55
N SER A 6 4.11 6.88 -1.11
CA SER A 6 5.35 6.87 -0.32
C SER A 6 5.86 8.25 0.10
N CYS A 7 5.46 9.35 -0.56
CA CYS A 7 5.99 10.69 -0.26
C CYS A 7 5.01 11.84 -0.41
N GLY A 8 3.75 11.58 -0.78
CA GLY A 8 2.69 12.58 -0.86
C GLY A 8 2.73 13.53 -2.07
N ARG A 9 3.81 13.52 -2.88
CA ARG A 9 3.91 14.36 -4.07
C ARG A 9 2.75 14.10 -5.04
N PRO A 10 2.16 15.14 -5.67
CA PRO A 10 1.14 14.96 -6.68
C PRO A 10 1.71 14.29 -7.94
N VAL A 11 0.97 13.33 -8.48
CA VAL A 11 1.33 12.54 -9.66
C VAL A 11 0.19 12.61 -10.67
N GLU A 12 0.52 12.92 -11.92
CA GLU A 12 -0.44 12.86 -13.01
C GLU A 12 -0.69 11.40 -13.43
N TRP A 13 -1.95 11.07 -13.71
CA TRP A 13 -2.36 9.72 -14.08
C TRP A 13 -2.27 9.52 -15.60
N VAL A 14 -1.05 9.58 -16.15
CA VAL A 14 -0.77 9.52 -17.60
C VAL A 14 0.14 8.35 -17.98
N ALA A 15 -0.02 7.81 -19.19
CA ALA A 15 0.64 6.59 -19.68
C ALA A 15 2.17 6.61 -19.51
N GLU A 16 2.76 7.77 -19.74
CA GLU A 16 4.19 8.07 -19.74
C GLU A 16 4.82 7.85 -18.36
N ASN A 17 4.05 8.05 -17.28
CA ASN A 17 4.51 7.68 -15.96
C ASN A 17 4.34 6.17 -15.74
N ARG A 18 5.42 5.43 -16.00
CA ARG A 18 5.55 3.98 -15.81
C ARG A 18 5.51 3.51 -14.36
N TYR A 19 5.54 4.44 -13.39
CA TYR A 19 5.59 4.12 -11.97
C TYR A 19 4.32 4.48 -11.21
N ARG A 20 3.24 4.89 -11.89
CA ARG A 20 1.96 5.18 -11.24
C ARG A 20 1.53 4.02 -10.31
N PRO A 21 1.02 4.31 -9.10
CA PRO A 21 0.66 5.63 -8.56
C PRO A 21 1.84 6.43 -7.97
N PHE A 22 3.07 5.94 -8.06
CA PHE A 22 4.26 6.58 -7.50
C PHE A 22 4.85 7.66 -8.41
N CYS A 23 5.56 8.62 -7.80
CA CYS A 23 6.25 9.68 -8.54
C CYS A 23 7.57 9.22 -9.18
N SER A 24 8.13 8.07 -8.79
CA SER A 24 9.39 7.55 -9.31
C SER A 24 9.61 6.07 -8.94
N ALA A 25 10.59 5.43 -9.60
CA ALA A 25 11.06 4.08 -9.26
C ALA A 25 11.48 3.94 -7.79
N ARG A 26 12.12 4.98 -7.22
CA ARG A 26 12.55 4.99 -5.82
C ARG A 26 11.36 4.85 -4.87
N CYS A 27 10.28 5.60 -5.09
CA CYS A 27 9.09 5.53 -4.22
C CYS A 27 8.41 4.16 -4.33
N LYS A 28 8.28 3.61 -5.54
CA LYS A 28 7.81 2.22 -5.74
C LYS A 28 8.64 1.20 -4.94
N GLY A 29 9.97 1.35 -4.94
CA GLY A 29 10.87 0.46 -4.18
C GLY A 29 10.74 0.62 -2.66
N ILE A 30 10.55 1.85 -2.16
CA ILE A 30 10.32 2.10 -0.72
C ILE A 30 9.03 1.42 -0.26
N ASP A 31 7.95 1.56 -1.04
CA ASP A 31 6.66 0.93 -0.75
C ASP A 31 6.81 -0.59 -0.67
N LEU A 32 7.43 -1.19 -1.69
CA LEU A 32 7.74 -2.62 -1.70
C LEU A 32 8.57 -3.07 -0.49
N GLY A 33 9.57 -2.26 -0.10
CA GLY A 33 10.37 -2.54 1.09
C GLY A 33 9.57 -2.47 2.39
N ALA A 34 8.61 -1.55 2.51
CA ALA A 34 7.72 -1.46 3.66
C ALA A 34 6.80 -2.69 3.77
N TRP A 35 6.32 -3.22 2.65
CA TRP A 35 5.62 -4.51 2.62
C TRP A 35 6.53 -5.67 3.05
N ALA A 36 7.72 -5.77 2.47
CA ALA A 36 8.67 -6.86 2.76
C ALA A 36 9.19 -6.85 4.21
N THR A 37 9.08 -5.72 4.91
CA THR A 37 9.51 -5.56 6.31
C THR A 37 8.34 -5.47 7.29
N GLU A 38 7.13 -5.86 6.84
CA GLU A 38 5.92 -5.91 7.67
C GLU A 38 5.57 -4.57 8.36
N LYS A 39 5.96 -3.45 7.74
CA LYS A 39 5.61 -2.12 8.25
C LYS A 39 4.14 -1.79 8.04
N TYR A 40 3.54 -2.34 6.99
CA TYR A 40 2.10 -2.26 6.78
C TYR A 40 1.42 -3.38 7.56
N ARG A 41 0.48 -3.00 8.43
CA ARG A 41 -0.32 -3.90 9.25
C ARG A 41 -1.76 -3.41 9.25
N VAL A 42 -2.69 -4.37 9.26
CA VAL A 42 -4.10 -4.11 9.51
C VAL A 42 -4.39 -4.60 10.92
N GLU A 43 -5.06 -3.78 11.72
CA GLU A 43 -5.48 -4.19 13.06
C GLU A 43 -6.56 -5.26 12.95
N ALA A 44 -6.38 -6.36 13.68
CA ALA A 44 -7.44 -7.35 13.82
C ALA A 44 -8.47 -6.80 14.79
N THR A 45 -9.71 -6.67 14.33
CA THR A 45 -10.87 -6.59 15.22
C THR A 45 -11.25 -8.01 15.60
N GLU A 46 -11.32 -8.32 16.91
CA GLU A 46 -11.89 -9.57 17.42
C GLU A 46 -13.40 -9.59 17.15
N GLU A 47 -13.80 -9.74 15.89
CA GLU A 47 -15.14 -10.23 15.58
C GLU A 47 -15.02 -11.75 15.47
N PRO A 48 -15.82 -12.53 16.22
CA PRO A 48 -15.75 -13.97 16.19
C PRO A 48 -15.94 -14.45 14.75
N HIS A 49 -14.96 -15.19 14.24
CA HIS A 49 -15.10 -15.81 12.93
C HIS A 49 -16.25 -16.83 13.02
N PRO A 50 -17.21 -16.85 12.08
CA PRO A 50 -18.35 -17.76 12.15
C PRO A 50 -17.97 -19.25 12.17
N GLU A 51 -16.71 -19.60 11.85
CA GLU A 51 -16.18 -20.97 11.93
C GLU A 51 -15.53 -21.33 13.28
N ASP A 52 -15.30 -20.34 14.15
CA ASP A 52 -14.72 -20.54 15.50
C ASP A 52 -15.80 -20.87 16.55
N GLN A 53 -17.05 -21.10 16.11
CA GLN A 53 -18.22 -21.43 16.95
C GLN A 53 -18.57 -22.94 16.94
N SER A 54 -17.73 -23.78 16.34
CA SER A 54 -17.86 -25.24 16.40
C SER A 54 -16.66 -25.86 17.09
N GLU A 55 -16.66 -25.84 18.43
CA GLU A 55 -16.40 -27.02 19.29
C GLU A 55 -16.68 -26.70 20.77
#